data_AF-A0A1G1L6S1-F1
#
_entry.id   AF-A0A1G1L6S1-F1
#
_cell.length_a   1.000
_cell.length_b   1.000
_cell.length_c   1.000
_cell.angle_alpha   90.00
_cell.angle_beta   90.00
_cell.angle_gamma   90.00
#
_symmetry.space_group_name_H-M   'P 1'
#
loop_
_entity.id
_entity.type
_entity.pdbx_description
1 polymer ?
#
loop_
_entity_poly.entity_id
_entity_poly.type
_entity_poly.pdbx_seq_one_letter_code
_entity_poly.pdbx_strand_id
1 'polypeptide(L)'
;MRNLLKGIIICVVALMILNIASASYAQDMGKKLYRGVANIVTGWVELPKNIYDTSVEDNPLSGITIGLAKGVGMTIVRTGAGVYETATFPFPIPEGYNPVLEPEFVFKGK
;
A
#
# COMPACT_ATOMS: atom_id res chain seq x y z
N MET A 1 34.05 -39.27 -2.15
CA MET A 1 32.98 -38.58 -2.91
C MET A 1 31.58 -38.74 -2.29
N ARG A 2 31.14 -39.95 -1.92
CA ARG A 2 29.78 -40.20 -1.40
C ARG A 2 29.41 -39.42 -0.11
N ASN A 3 30.38 -39.15 0.76
CA ASN A 3 30.14 -38.40 2.00
C ASN A 3 30.11 -36.88 1.77
N LEU A 4 30.87 -36.39 0.78
CA LEU A 4 30.84 -34.99 0.34
C LEU A 4 29.49 -34.66 -0.32
N LEU A 5 28.99 -35.58 -1.15
CA LEU A 5 27.69 -35.43 -1.81
C LEU A 5 26.54 -35.39 -0.80
N LYS A 6 26.58 -36.24 0.25
CA LYS A 6 25.60 -36.19 1.36
C LYS A 6 25.65 -34.87 2.11
N GLY A 7 26.83 -34.32 2.36
CA GLY A 7 27.00 -33.00 2.98
C GLY A 7 26.40 -31.87 2.13
N ILE A 8 26.64 -31.89 0.82
CA ILE A 8 26.05 -30.91 -0.12
C ILE A 8 24.53 -31.03 -0.13
N ILE A 9 23.98 -32.24 -0.18
CA ILE A 9 22.52 -32.46 -0.17
C ILE A 9 21.89 -31.94 1.13
N ILE A 10 22.52 -32.18 2.28
CA ILE A 10 22.05 -31.67 3.57
C ILE A 10 22.09 -30.13 3.58
N CYS A 11 23.14 -29.51 3.06
CA CYS A 11 23.23 -28.04 2.94
C CYS A 11 22.16 -27.47 2.02
N VAL A 12 21.89 -28.09 0.87
CA VAL A 12 20.85 -27.65 -0.08
C VAL A 12 19.46 -27.79 0.53
N VAL A 13 19.18 -28.90 1.21
CA VAL A 13 17.91 -29.10 1.91
C VAL A 13 17.74 -28.10 3.05
N ALA A 14 18.80 -27.80 3.81
CA ALA A 14 18.75 -26.75 4.84
C ALA A 14 18.50 -25.36 4.24
N LEU A 15 19.14 -25.02 3.11
CA LEU A 15 18.90 -23.78 2.38
C LEU A 15 17.47 -23.69 1.83
N MET A 16 16.89 -24.80 1.36
CA MET A 16 15.50 -24.85 0.90
C MET A 16 14.51 -24.68 2.06
N ILE A 17 14.76 -25.31 3.22
CA ILE A 17 13.93 -25.17 4.42
C ILE A 17 13.96 -23.72 4.94
N LEU A 18 15.11 -23.04 4.87
CA LEU A 18 15.23 -21.62 5.21
C LEU A 18 14.43 -20.70 4.26
N ASN A 19 14.20 -21.11 3.00
CA ASN A 19 13.39 -20.35 2.05
C ASN A 19 11.88 -20.60 2.20
N ILE A 20 11.46 -21.71 2.82
CA ILE A 20 10.04 -22.06 3.00
C ILE A 20 9.45 -21.40 4.27
N ALA A 21 10.30 -20.94 5.20
CA ALA A 21 9.90 -20.46 6.53
C ALA A 21 9.36 -19.02 6.58
N SER A 22 9.17 -18.32 5.45
CA SER A 22 8.75 -16.91 5.45
C SER A 22 7.42 -16.65 4.75
N ALA A 23 6.33 -17.24 5.25
CA ALA A 23 5.08 -16.49 5.37
C ALA A 23 5.26 -15.48 6.53
N SER A 24 6.10 -14.49 6.31
CA SER A 24 6.47 -13.53 7.35
C SER A 24 5.29 -12.59 7.57
N TYR A 25 4.52 -12.77 8.64
CA TYR A 25 3.48 -11.82 9.07
C TYR A 25 4.00 -10.38 9.21
N ALA A 26 5.31 -10.22 9.46
CA ALA A 26 5.96 -8.92 9.49
C ALA A 26 5.98 -8.23 8.10
N GLN A 27 5.96 -9.00 7.01
CA GLN A 27 5.92 -8.47 5.64
C GLN A 27 4.59 -7.76 5.37
N ASP A 28 3.47 -8.32 5.85
CA ASP A 28 2.13 -7.75 5.69
C ASP A 28 1.88 -6.58 6.64
N MET A 29 2.30 -6.70 7.89
CA MET A 29 2.29 -5.61 8.89
C MET A 29 3.14 -4.41 8.43
N GLY A 30 4.36 -4.68 7.95
CA GLY A 30 5.25 -3.64 7.42
C GLY A 30 4.68 -2.97 6.17
N LYS A 31 4.04 -3.73 5.29
CA LYS A 31 3.37 -3.17 4.10
C LYS A 31 2.20 -2.27 4.49
N LYS A 32 1.39 -2.65 5.48
CA LYS A 32 0.29 -1.82 5.98
C LYS A 32 0.80 -0.53 6.63
N LEU A 33 1.88 -0.60 7.43
CA LEU A 33 2.51 0.59 7.99
C LEU A 33 3.05 1.52 6.90
N TYR A 34 3.76 0.96 5.92
CA TYR A 34 4.28 1.73 4.77
C TYR A 34 3.16 2.41 3.99
N ARG A 35 2.08 1.67 3.69
CA ARG A 35 0.88 2.21 3.03
C ARG A 35 0.22 3.32 3.84
N GLY A 36 0.10 3.12 5.15
CA GLY A 36 -0.42 4.11 6.09
C GLY A 36 0.37 5.42 6.05
N VAL A 37 1.67 5.35 6.29
CA VAL A 37 2.57 6.52 6.30
C VAL A 37 2.61 7.20 4.93
N ALA A 38 2.70 6.42 3.84
CA ALA A 38 2.69 6.96 2.48
C ALA A 38 1.41 7.76 2.21
N ASN A 39 0.24 7.25 2.60
CA ASN A 39 -1.04 7.94 2.41
C ASN A 39 -1.20 9.18 3.29
N ILE A 40 -0.59 9.23 4.48
CA ILE A 40 -0.54 10.46 5.30
C ILE A 40 0.30 11.52 4.58
N VAL A 41 1.51 11.18 4.15
CA VAL A 41 2.47 12.12 3.56
C VAL A 41 2.01 12.60 2.19
N THR A 42 1.38 11.73 1.40
CA THR A 42 1.01 12.01 0.00
C THR A 42 -0.47 12.33 -0.18
N GLY A 43 -1.30 12.20 0.85
CA GLY A 43 -2.77 12.36 0.75
C GLY A 43 -3.21 13.68 0.14
N TRP A 44 -2.47 14.77 0.36
CA TRP A 44 -2.75 16.10 -0.21
C TRP A 44 -2.69 16.14 -1.74
N VAL A 45 -2.01 15.19 -2.39
CA VAL A 45 -1.88 15.12 -3.86
C VAL A 45 -3.22 14.74 -4.51
N GLU A 46 -4.16 14.15 -3.77
CA GLU A 46 -5.53 13.92 -4.25
C GLU A 46 -6.23 15.23 -4.64
N LEU A 47 -5.89 16.36 -3.99
CA LEU A 47 -6.48 17.66 -4.31
C LEU A 47 -6.16 18.12 -5.74
N PRO A 48 -4.89 18.39 -6.12
CA PRO A 48 -4.57 18.80 -7.48
C PRO A 48 -4.90 17.73 -8.52
N LYS A 49 -4.79 16.44 -8.16
CA LYS A 49 -5.13 15.33 -9.06
C LYS A 49 -6.60 15.37 -9.48
N ASN A 50 -7.53 15.47 -8.53
CA ASN A 50 -8.96 15.50 -8.88
C ASN A 50 -9.36 16.80 -9.59
N ILE A 51 -8.72 17.94 -9.30
CA ILE A 51 -8.92 19.17 -10.08
C ILE A 51 -8.52 18.95 -11.54
N TYR A 52 -7.34 18.37 -11.77
CA TYR A 52 -6.83 18.09 -13.11
C TYR A 52 -7.69 17.07 -13.84
N ASP A 53 -7.93 15.91 -13.23
CA ASP A 53 -8.70 14.82 -13.83
C ASP A 53 -10.11 15.31 -14.24
N THR A 54 -10.81 16.03 -13.35
CA THR A 54 -12.13 16.60 -13.68
C THR A 54 -12.05 17.74 -14.71
N SER A 55 -10.95 18.50 -14.76
CA SER A 55 -10.75 19.50 -15.82
C SER A 55 -10.60 18.86 -17.20
N VAL A 56 -9.92 17.72 -17.27
CA VAL A 56 -9.66 16.96 -18.51
C VAL A 56 -10.90 16.17 -18.94
N GLU A 57 -11.62 15.59 -17.98
CA GLU A 57 -12.84 14.80 -18.25
C GLU A 57 -14.01 15.68 -18.72
N ASP A 58 -14.22 16.85 -18.09
CA ASP A 58 -15.34 17.75 -18.40
C ASP A 58 -14.88 19.08 -19.01
N ASN A 59 -14.39 19.99 -18.17
CA ASN A 59 -13.92 21.32 -18.55
C ASN A 59 -13.25 22.02 -17.34
N PRO A 60 -12.47 23.10 -17.57
CA PRO A 60 -11.77 23.80 -16.48
C PRO A 60 -12.68 24.35 -15.37
N LEU A 61 -13.92 24.76 -15.68
CA LEU A 61 -14.85 25.26 -14.65
C LEU A 61 -15.35 24.13 -13.73
N SER A 62 -15.62 22.95 -14.29
CA SER A 62 -15.92 21.75 -13.51
C SER A 62 -14.73 21.34 -12.64
N GLY A 63 -13.50 21.47 -13.16
CA GLY A 63 -12.29 21.17 -12.40
C GLY A 63 -12.12 22.04 -11.15
N ILE A 64 -12.27 23.36 -11.27
CA ILE A 64 -12.13 24.28 -10.13
C ILE A 64 -13.31 24.21 -9.13
N THR A 65 -14.44 23.63 -9.52
CA THR A 65 -15.63 23.50 -8.65
C THR A 65 -15.78 22.07 -8.13
N ILE A 66 -16.22 21.16 -8.99
CA ILE A 66 -16.46 19.74 -8.70
C ILE A 66 -15.14 19.02 -8.39
N GLY A 67 -14.12 19.25 -9.22
CA GLY A 67 -12.79 18.66 -9.03
C GLY A 67 -12.14 19.10 -7.71
N LEU A 68 -12.30 20.37 -7.34
CA LEU A 68 -11.85 20.90 -6.06
C LEU A 68 -12.56 20.21 -4.88
N ALA A 69 -13.90 20.17 -4.90
CA ALA A 69 -14.68 19.52 -3.83
C ALA A 69 -14.33 18.04 -3.68
N LYS A 70 -14.24 17.32 -4.81
CA LYS A 70 -13.84 15.91 -4.85
C LYS A 70 -12.42 15.72 -4.33
N GLY A 71 -11.49 16.59 -4.72
CA GLY A 71 -10.10 16.55 -4.29
C GLY A 71 -9.92 16.79 -2.79
N VAL A 72 -10.68 17.72 -2.21
CA VAL A 72 -10.71 17.94 -0.76
C VAL A 72 -11.23 16.68 -0.05
N GLY A 73 -12.36 16.14 -0.50
CA GLY A 73 -12.93 14.92 0.07
C GLY A 73 -11.96 13.73 0.01
N MET A 74 -11.35 13.50 -1.15
CA MET A 74 -10.37 12.41 -1.34
C MET A 74 -9.10 12.61 -0.52
N THR A 75 -8.64 13.86 -0.34
CA THR A 75 -7.50 14.18 0.54
C THR A 75 -7.79 13.76 1.98
N ILE A 76 -8.98 14.10 2.50
CA ILE A 76 -9.40 13.75 3.86
C ILE A 76 -9.50 12.23 4.00
N VAL A 77 -10.20 11.57 3.08
CA VAL A 77 -10.40 10.11 3.11
C VAL A 77 -9.07 9.37 3.05
N ARG A 78 -8.15 9.76 2.15
CA ARG A 78 -6.86 9.10 2.02
C ARG A 78 -5.96 9.33 3.22
N THR A 79 -5.87 10.57 3.70
CA THR A 79 -5.07 10.88 4.89
C THR A 79 -5.63 10.15 6.11
N GLY A 80 -6.95 10.12 6.28
CA GLY A 80 -7.63 9.38 7.34
C GLY A 80 -7.41 7.86 7.25
N ALA A 81 -7.49 7.28 6.06
CA ALA A 81 -7.14 5.88 5.83
C ALA A 81 -5.66 5.62 6.18
N GLY A 82 -4.78 6.56 5.86
CA GLY A 82 -3.37 6.50 6.22
C GLY A 82 -3.13 6.49 7.74
N VAL A 83 -3.82 7.38 8.48
CA VAL A 83 -3.80 7.40 9.95
C VAL A 83 -4.34 6.11 10.53
N TYR A 84 -5.46 5.61 10.01
CA TYR A 84 -6.06 4.35 10.44
C TYR A 84 -5.09 3.16 10.25
N GLU A 85 -4.51 3.02 9.07
CA GLU A 85 -3.60 1.92 8.77
C GLU A 85 -2.30 2.01 9.57
N THR A 86 -1.79 3.23 9.81
CA THR A 86 -0.62 3.48 10.66
C THR A 86 -0.92 3.13 12.12
N ALA A 87 -2.10 3.49 12.64
CA ALA A 87 -2.46 3.21 14.03
C ALA A 87 -2.77 1.73 14.27
N THR A 88 -3.39 1.08 13.28
CA THR A 88 -3.81 -0.33 13.36
C THR A 88 -2.79 -1.28 12.73
N PHE A 89 -1.61 -0.81 12.34
CA PHE A 89 -0.63 -1.60 11.59
C PHE A 89 -0.29 -2.96 12.23
N PRO A 90 -0.22 -3.15 13.57
CA PRO A 90 0.09 -4.45 14.16
C PRO A 90 -1.07 -5.44 14.10
N PHE A 91 -2.28 -4.95 13.81
CA PHE A 91 -3.49 -5.75 13.77
C PHE A 91 -3.86 -6.07 12.32
N PRO A 92 -4.25 -7.33 12.02
CA PRO A 92 -4.69 -7.76 10.69
C PRO A 92 -6.13 -7.30 10.40
N ILE A 93 -6.38 -5.99 10.51
CA ILE A 93 -7.68 -5.35 10.27
C ILE A 93 -7.50 -4.29 9.17
N PRO A 94 -8.09 -4.42 7.98
CA PRO A 94 -8.95 -5.50 7.50
C PRO A 94 -8.21 -6.84 7.43
N GLU A 95 -8.95 -7.94 7.39
CA GLU A 95 -8.40 -9.30 7.29
C GLU A 95 -7.35 -9.38 6.17
N GLY A 96 -6.23 -10.05 6.46
CA GLY A 96 -5.13 -10.20 5.49
C GLY A 96 -4.37 -8.90 5.18
N TYR A 97 -4.48 -7.86 6.02
CA TYR A 97 -3.81 -6.56 5.81
C TYR A 97 -4.20 -5.87 4.49
N ASN A 98 -5.40 -6.19 4.00
CA ASN A 98 -5.94 -5.60 2.77
C ASN A 98 -6.03 -4.07 2.86
N PRO A 99 -5.86 -3.33 1.74
CA PRO A 99 -6.04 -1.89 1.72
C PRO A 99 -7.44 -1.49 2.15
N VAL A 100 -7.53 -0.49 3.04
CA VAL A 100 -8.83 0.12 3.40
C VAL A 100 -9.35 1.02 2.29
N LEU A 101 -8.45 1.58 1.49
CA LEU A 101 -8.75 2.46 0.37
C LEU A 101 -8.07 1.95 -0.90
N GLU A 102 -8.84 1.87 -1.99
CA GLU A 102 -8.34 1.60 -3.32
C GLU A 102 -8.40 2.86 -4.21
N PRO A 103 -7.37 3.12 -5.04
CA PRO A 103 -6.08 2.42 -5.07
C PRO A 103 -5.25 2.64 -3.78
N GLU A 104 -4.43 1.65 -3.43
CA GLU A 104 -3.65 1.64 -2.17
C GLU A 104 -2.74 2.86 -1.99
N PHE A 105 -2.25 3.45 -3.09
CA PHE A 105 -1.44 4.66 -3.10
C PHE A 105 -2.01 5.68 -4.09
N VAL A 106 -1.76 6.97 -3.85
CA VAL A 106 -2.20 8.07 -4.73
C VAL A 106 -1.75 7.87 -6.18
N PHE A 107 -0.51 7.41 -6.35
CA PHE A 107 0.18 7.32 -7.64
C PHE A 107 -0.03 5.98 -8.37
N LYS A 108 -0.78 5.05 -7.77
CA LYS A 108 -1.11 3.81 -8.47
C LYS A 108 -2.20 4.12 -9.49
N GLY A 109 -1.95 3.77 -10.75
CA GLY A 109 -2.93 3.91 -11.83
C GLY A 109 -4.24 3.22 -11.45
N LYS A 110 -5.36 3.84 -11.82
CA LYS A 110 -6.69 3.21 -11.72
C LYS A 110 -6.81 2.10 -12.76
#